data_AF-A0A6L3SSN1-F1
#
_entry.id   AF-A0A6L3SSN1-F1
#
_cell.length_a   1.000
_cell.length_b   1.000
_cell.length_c   1.000
_cell.angle_alpha   90.00
_cell.angle_beta   90.00
_cell.angle_gamma   90.00
#
_symmetry.space_group_name_H-M   'P 1'
#
loop_
_entity.id
_entity.type
_entity.pdbx_description
1 polymer ?
#
loop_
_entity_poly.entity_id
_entity_poly.type
_entity_poly.pdbx_seq_one_letter_code
_entity_poly.pdbx_strand_id
1 'polypeptide(L)'
;MWAQRRDILDVQHCAKTRAAPEPTSLRPEDFDDIIAEQIAQKQALIMMMRRVAALTRMMKLDPAEFAAHWKKVGRQTVDLTALNVAEGHENVVRANAKRRLEAIIDIGMR
;
A
#
# COMPACT_ATOMS: atom_id res chain seq x y z
N MET A 1 -52.65 16.29 -0.80
CA MET A 1 -53.54 15.13 -0.59
C MET A 1 -53.22 14.13 -1.70
N TRP A 2 -52.60 12.99 -1.36
CA TRP A 2 -52.41 11.75 -2.14
C TRP A 2 -51.49 11.86 -3.39
N ALA A 3 -50.21 11.45 -3.32
CA ALA A 3 -49.70 10.09 -3.65
C ALA A 3 -50.18 9.64 -5.04
N GLN A 4 -49.36 9.43 -6.07
CA GLN A 4 -48.30 8.41 -6.13
C GLN A 4 -47.38 8.68 -7.33
N ARG A 5 -46.07 8.62 -7.10
CA ARG A 5 -45.06 8.41 -8.14
C ARG A 5 -45.12 6.95 -8.59
N ARG A 6 -44.75 6.74 -9.86
CA ARG A 6 -43.90 5.66 -10.43
C ARG A 6 -44.59 5.07 -11.65
N ASP A 7 -44.02 5.32 -12.83
CA ASP A 7 -44.14 4.45 -14.01
C ASP A 7 -43.02 4.78 -15.01
N ILE A 8 -41.77 4.83 -14.52
CA ILE A 8 -40.61 4.82 -15.40
C ILE A 8 -39.60 3.87 -14.78
N LEU A 9 -39.23 2.85 -15.57
CA LEU A 9 -38.27 1.77 -15.33
C LEU A 9 -38.86 0.48 -14.75
N ASP A 10 -39.74 -0.08 -15.57
CA ASP A 10 -39.63 -1.47 -16.01
C ASP A 10 -38.19 -1.78 -16.49
N VAL A 11 -37.30 -2.07 -15.54
CA VAL A 11 -36.11 -2.89 -15.80
C VAL A 11 -36.28 -4.15 -14.99
N GLN A 12 -37.17 -5.01 -15.51
CA GLN A 12 -36.98 -6.45 -15.47
C GLN A 12 -35.51 -6.79 -15.68
N HIS A 13 -34.79 -6.97 -14.58
CA HIS A 13 -33.83 -8.03 -14.32
C HIS A 13 -33.15 -7.65 -13.02
N CYS A 14 -33.77 -8.03 -11.90
CA CYS A 14 -33.03 -8.49 -10.73
C CYS A 14 -32.17 -9.68 -11.18
N ALA A 15 -31.12 -9.39 -11.96
CA ALA A 15 -29.97 -10.24 -12.10
C ALA A 15 -29.39 -10.29 -10.69
N LYS A 16 -29.82 -11.34 -9.97
CA LYS A 16 -29.05 -12.08 -8.99
C LYS A 16 -28.11 -11.16 -8.21
N THR A 17 -28.49 -10.85 -6.98
CA THR A 17 -27.55 -10.74 -5.86
C THR A 17 -26.37 -11.67 -6.13
N ARG A 18 -25.31 -11.13 -6.75
CA ARG A 18 -24.08 -11.84 -6.99
C ARG A 18 -23.50 -11.89 -5.60
N ALA A 19 -23.88 -12.92 -4.85
CA ALA A 19 -23.17 -13.31 -3.65
C ALA A 19 -21.70 -13.19 -4.05
N ALA A 20 -20.97 -12.31 -3.36
CA ALA A 20 -19.54 -12.21 -3.58
C ALA A 20 -19.03 -13.66 -3.54
N PRO A 21 -18.23 -14.11 -4.53
CA PRO A 21 -17.76 -15.48 -4.55
C PRO A 21 -17.24 -15.79 -3.14
N GLU A 22 -17.69 -16.90 -2.55
CA GLU A 22 -17.21 -17.32 -1.24
C GLU A 22 -15.68 -17.20 -1.27
N PRO A 23 -15.05 -16.58 -0.24
CA PRO A 23 -13.64 -16.32 -0.26
C PRO A 23 -12.92 -17.64 -0.54
N THR A 24 -12.35 -17.74 -1.74
CA THR A 24 -11.59 -18.92 -2.13
C THR A 24 -10.53 -19.11 -1.07
N SER A 25 -10.56 -20.26 -0.39
CA SER A 25 -9.55 -20.59 0.61
C SER A 25 -8.18 -20.48 -0.06
N LEU A 26 -7.39 -19.47 0.33
CA LEU A 26 -6.03 -19.28 -0.18
C LEU A 26 -5.26 -20.57 0.09
N ARG A 27 -4.70 -21.16 -0.96
CA ARG A 27 -3.84 -22.33 -0.81
C ARG A 27 -2.48 -21.86 -0.31
N PRO A 28 -1.71 -22.72 0.39
CA PRO A 28 -0.37 -22.37 0.86
C PRO A 28 0.53 -21.77 -0.24
N GLU A 29 0.44 -22.27 -1.47
CA GLU A 29 1.25 -21.78 -2.61
C GLU A 29 0.89 -20.34 -3.01
N ASP A 30 -0.37 -19.92 -2.82
CA ASP A 30 -0.80 -18.55 -3.10
C ASP A 30 -0.15 -17.55 -2.10
N PHE A 31 0.27 -18.01 -0.91
CA PHE A 31 1.05 -17.20 0.03
C PHE A 31 2.51 -17.04 -0.41
N ASP A 32 3.11 -18.08 -1.00
CA ASP A 32 4.49 -18.00 -1.52
C ASP A 32 4.59 -16.99 -2.65
N ASP A 33 3.59 -16.94 -3.54
CA ASP A 33 3.52 -15.94 -4.61
C ASP A 33 3.41 -14.51 -4.07
N ILE A 34 2.57 -14.29 -3.05
CA ILE A 34 2.47 -12.99 -2.38
C ILE A 34 3.81 -12.61 -1.73
N ILE A 35 4.49 -13.56 -1.08
CA ILE A 35 5.81 -13.32 -0.48
C ILE A 35 6.83 -12.95 -1.56
N ALA A 36 6.87 -13.68 -2.67
CA ALA A 36 7.77 -13.43 -3.78
C ALA A 36 7.53 -12.05 -4.40
N GLU A 37 6.27 -11.68 -4.63
CA GLU A 37 5.90 -10.35 -5.12
C GLU A 37 6.36 -9.25 -4.16
N GLN A 38 6.11 -9.42 -2.85
CA GLN A 38 6.55 -8.47 -1.84
C GLN A 38 8.08 -8.33 -1.76
N ILE A 39 8.83 -9.41 -2.01
CA ILE A 39 10.30 -9.38 -2.09
C ILE A 39 10.73 -8.59 -3.33
N ALA A 40 10.14 -8.87 -4.50
CA ALA A 40 10.47 -8.17 -5.73
C ALA A 40 10.17 -6.66 -5.64
N GLN A 41 9.01 -6.28 -5.09
CA GLN A 41 8.65 -4.88 -4.85
C GLN A 41 9.66 -4.17 -3.94
N LYS A 42 10.11 -4.82 -2.85
CA LYS A 42 11.15 -4.26 -1.97
C LYS A 42 12.48 -4.09 -2.67
N GLN A 43 12.90 -5.07 -3.47
CA GLN A 43 14.15 -4.98 -4.24
C GLN A 43 14.11 -3.82 -5.23
N ALA A 44 12.99 -3.65 -5.95
CA ALA A 44 12.79 -2.53 -6.86
C ALA A 44 12.90 -1.17 -6.15
N LEU A 45 12.26 -1.03 -4.98
CA LEU A 45 12.35 0.18 -4.15
C LEU A 45 13.80 0.47 -3.70
N ILE A 46 14.53 -0.53 -3.22
CA ILE A 46 15.94 -0.36 -2.82
C ILE A 46 16.79 0.11 -4.01
N MET A 47 16.59 -0.45 -5.20
CA MET A 47 17.34 -0.05 -6.39
C MET A 47 17.02 1.38 -6.84
N MET A 48 15.76 1.80 -6.73
CA MET A 48 15.37 3.19 -6.97
C MET A 48 16.04 4.15 -5.98
N MET A 49 16.05 3.80 -4.69
CA MET A 49 16.73 4.61 -3.67
C MET A 49 18.24 4.72 -3.91
N ARG A 50 18.90 3.63 -4.35
CA ARG A 50 20.32 3.66 -4.74
C ARG A 50 20.58 4.61 -5.90
N ARG A 51 19.65 4.66 -6.87
CA ARG A 51 19.74 5.61 -7.98
C ARG A 51 19.61 7.05 -7.49
N VAL A 52 18.69 7.31 -6.57
CA VAL A 52 18.55 8.63 -5.93
C VAL A 52 19.83 9.02 -5.20
N ALA A 53 20.40 8.13 -4.38
CA ALA A 53 21.66 8.39 -3.68
C ALA A 53 22.82 8.74 -4.64
N ALA A 54 22.94 8.01 -5.75
CA ALA A 54 23.93 8.32 -6.78
C ALA A 54 23.74 9.72 -7.37
N LEU A 55 22.49 10.11 -7.67
CA LEU A 55 22.16 11.45 -8.17
C LEU A 55 22.45 12.54 -7.14
N THR A 56 22.13 12.31 -5.86
CA THR A 56 22.44 13.23 -4.76
C THR A 56 23.95 13.48 -4.67
N ARG A 57 24.78 12.42 -4.78
CA ARG A 57 26.24 12.55 -4.82
C ARG A 57 26.73 13.31 -6.05
N MET A 58 26.13 13.09 -7.22
CA MET A 58 26.47 13.85 -8.44
C MET A 58 26.19 15.35 -8.28
N MET A 59 25.18 15.71 -7.48
CA MET A 59 24.86 17.09 -7.12
C MET A 59 25.72 17.64 -5.97
N LYS A 60 26.71 16.88 -5.48
CA LYS A 60 27.56 17.21 -4.32
C LYS A 60 26.77 17.42 -3.02
N LEU A 61 25.64 16.74 -2.88
CA LEU A 61 24.83 16.71 -1.67
C LEU A 61 25.09 15.41 -0.89
N ASP A 62 24.81 15.42 0.41
CA ASP A 62 24.93 14.22 1.25
C ASP A 62 23.65 13.36 1.16
N PRO A 63 23.74 12.10 0.69
CA PRO A 63 22.63 11.16 0.73
C PRO A 63 22.04 10.95 2.13
N ALA A 64 22.82 11.08 3.20
CA ALA A 64 22.33 10.87 4.57
C ALA A 64 21.33 11.96 5.00
N GLU A 65 21.56 13.22 4.62
CA GLU A 65 20.62 14.32 4.86
C GLU A 65 19.30 14.09 4.11
N PHE A 66 19.38 13.65 2.86
CA PHE A 66 18.20 13.27 2.08
C PHE A 66 17.46 12.08 2.70
N ALA A 67 18.18 11.07 3.18
CA ALA A 67 17.58 9.92 3.87
C ALA A 67 16.77 10.36 5.09
N ALA A 68 17.29 11.28 5.91
CA ALA A 68 16.59 11.81 7.07
C ALA A 68 15.29 12.54 6.68
N HIS A 69 15.34 13.34 5.62
CA HIS A 69 14.15 14.02 5.06
C HIS A 69 13.11 13.00 4.59
N TRP A 70 13.51 12.02 3.77
CA TRP A 70 12.61 11.00 3.23
C TRP A 70 11.99 10.11 4.32
N LYS A 71 12.71 9.81 5.41
CA LYS A 71 12.13 9.11 6.57
C LYS A 71 11.03 9.93 7.23
N LYS A 72 11.23 11.25 7.39
CA LYS A 72 10.22 12.14 7.98
C LYS A 72 8.96 12.20 7.11
N VAL A 73 9.13 12.51 5.83
CA VAL A 73 8.02 12.58 4.86
C VAL A 73 7.32 11.22 4.77
N GLY A 74 8.09 10.15 4.66
CA GLY A 74 7.58 8.78 4.57
C GLY A 74 6.72 8.38 5.77
N ARG A 75 7.15 8.70 7.00
CA ARG A 75 6.33 8.45 8.21
C ARG A 75 5.00 9.19 8.15
N GLN A 76 5.02 10.46 7.74
CA GLN A 76 3.81 11.28 7.62
C GLN A 76 2.87 10.72 6.55
N THR A 77 3.41 10.30 5.41
CA THR A 77 2.61 9.63 4.37
C THR A 77 1.96 8.37 4.91
N VAL A 78 2.71 7.54 5.64
CA VAL A 78 2.15 6.33 6.28
C VAL A 78 1.06 6.70 7.28
N ASP A 79 1.14 7.81 8.00
CA ASP A 79 0.09 8.28 8.92
C ASP A 79 -1.20 8.70 8.21
N LEU A 80 -1.08 9.25 7.00
CA LEU A 80 -2.22 9.68 6.20
C LEU A 80 -2.89 8.54 5.42
N THR A 81 -2.22 7.39 5.29
CA THR A 81 -2.77 6.24 4.57
C THR A 81 -3.98 5.66 5.31
N ALA A 82 -5.09 5.54 4.60
CA ALA A 82 -6.24 4.74 5.01
C ALA A 82 -5.87 3.26 4.92
N LEU A 83 -5.89 2.57 6.07
CA LEU A 83 -5.56 1.15 6.16
C LEU A 83 -6.86 0.34 6.20
N ASN A 84 -7.00 -0.62 5.29
CA ASN A 84 -8.06 -1.62 5.37
C ASN A 84 -7.49 -2.86 6.07
N VAL A 85 -7.57 -2.87 7.40
CA VAL A 85 -7.05 -3.95 8.26
C VAL A 85 -8.10 -4.35 9.28
N ALA A 86 -7.92 -5.52 9.91
CA ALA A 86 -8.81 -5.96 10.98
C ALA A 86 -8.80 -4.96 12.14
N GLU A 87 -9.96 -4.81 12.80
CA GLU A 87 -10.14 -3.91 13.93
C GLU A 87 -9.08 -4.18 15.02
N GLY A 88 -8.50 -3.10 15.56
CA GLY A 88 -7.47 -3.16 16.61
C GLY A 88 -6.04 -3.40 16.10
N HIS A 89 -5.84 -3.69 14.81
CA HIS A 89 -4.52 -3.95 14.22
C HIS A 89 -3.88 -2.74 13.55
N GLU A 90 -4.61 -1.63 13.41
CA GLU A 90 -4.20 -0.43 12.67
C GLU A 90 -2.86 0.11 13.18
N ASN A 91 -2.72 0.22 14.50
CA ASN A 91 -1.51 0.77 15.12
C ASN A 91 -0.29 -0.12 14.88
N VAL A 92 -0.48 -1.45 14.98
CA VAL A 92 0.60 -2.42 14.75
C VAL A 92 1.03 -2.41 13.29
N VAL A 93 0.08 -2.42 12.36
CA VAL A 93 0.35 -2.39 10.92
C VAL A 93 1.04 -1.07 10.55
N ARG A 94 0.57 0.06 11.08
CA ARG A 94 1.18 1.37 10.83
C ARG A 94 2.61 1.46 11.37
N ALA A 95 2.85 0.99 12.59
CA ALA A 95 4.20 0.94 13.17
C ALA A 95 5.14 0.04 12.35
N ASN A 96 4.65 -1.10 11.87
CA ASN A 96 5.42 -2.02 11.02
C ASN A 96 5.72 -1.41 9.65
N ALA A 97 4.75 -0.72 9.04
CA ALA A 97 4.94 -0.03 7.76
C ALA A 97 6.01 1.06 7.88
N LYS A 98 5.96 1.89 8.93
CA LYS A 98 6.99 2.91 9.21
C LYS A 98 8.39 2.30 9.36
N ARG A 99 8.53 1.26 10.17
CA ARG A 99 9.84 0.57 10.36
C ARG A 99 10.38 -0.01 9.06
N ARG A 100 9.54 -0.66 8.25
CA ARG A 100 9.95 -1.22 6.96
C ARG A 100 10.39 -0.14 5.99
N LEU A 101 9.65 0.97 5.93
CA LEU A 101 9.99 2.12 5.10
C LEU A 101 11.37 2.70 5.47
N GLU A 102 11.61 2.92 6.76
CA GLU A 102 12.89 3.43 7.24
C GLU A 102 14.05 2.50 6.89
N ALA A 103 13.87 1.19 7.06
CA ALA A 103 14.88 0.20 6.69
C ALA A 103 15.19 0.20 5.18
N ILE A 104 14.17 0.34 4.32
CA ILE A 104 14.37 0.43 2.86
C ILE A 104 15.17 1.69 2.51
N ILE A 105 14.84 2.83 3.12
CA ILE A 105 15.57 4.08 2.92
C ILE A 105 17.02 3.92 3.39
N ASP A 106 17.25 3.32 4.55
CA ASP A 106 18.60 3.09 5.09
C ASP A 106 19.46 2.16 4.25
N ILE A 107 18.87 1.13 3.66
CA ILE A 107 19.60 0.21 2.78
C ILE A 107 19.86 0.89 1.43
N GLY A 108 18.86 1.60 0.92
CA GLY A 108 18.88 2.20 -0.40
C GLY A 108 19.77 3.45 -0.52
N MET A 109 19.88 4.25 0.53
CA MET A 109 20.60 5.53 0.51
C MET A 109 22.07 5.45 0.96
N ARG A 110 22.56 4.25 1.28
CA ARG A 110 23.96 4.01 1.64
C ARG A 110 24.93 4.28 0.49
#